data_AF-A0A1H4I088-F1
#
_entry.id   AF-A0A1H4I088-F1
#
_cell.length_a   1.000
_cell.length_b   1.000
_cell.length_c   1.000
_cell.angle_alpha   90.00
_cell.angle_beta   90.00
_cell.angle_gamma   90.00
#
_symmetry.space_group_name_H-M   'P 1'
#
loop_
_entity.id
_entity.type
_entity.pdbx_description
1 polymer ?
#
loop_
_entity_poly.entity_id
_entity_poly.type
_entity_poly.pdbx_seq_one_letter_code
_entity_poly.pdbx_strand_id
1 'polypeptide(L)' 'MLYRLTFALNHEEIVTMEMTSDKDDIIVATEEAFDVIEKEYGANVVLNLVAFNLLKVDATNKQ' A
#
# COMPACT_ATOMS: atom_id res chain seq x y z
N MET A 1 -5.65 -4.17 11.17
CA MET A 1 -4.93 -2.88 11.23
C MET A 1 -5.19 -2.12 9.95
N LEU A 2 -5.31 -0.79 10.03
CA LEU A 2 -5.53 0.07 8.87
C LEU A 2 -4.19 0.59 8.38
N TYR A 3 -3.98 0.55 7.07
CA TYR A 3 -2.79 1.09 6.42
C TYR A 3 -3.21 2.03 5.29
N ARG A 4 -2.43 3.09 5.10
CA ARG A 4 -2.50 3.95 3.92
C ARG A 4 -1.39 3.54 2.97
N LEU A 5 -1.80 3.02 1.83
CA LEU A 5 -0.92 2.63 0.74
C LEU A 5 -0.84 3.78 -0.26
N THR A 6 0.37 4.20 -0.61
CA THR A 6 0.61 5.20 -1.65
C THR A 6 1.72 4.72 -2.58
N PHE A 7 1.48 4.77 -3.88
CA PHE A 7 2.46 4.34 -4.87
C PHE A 7 2.33 5.16 -6.15
N ALA A 8 3.41 5.22 -6.92
CA ALA A 8 3.46 5.91 -8.20
C ALA A 8 3.48 4.88 -9.34
N LEU A 9 2.45 4.93 -10.19
CA LEU A 9 2.34 4.10 -11.40
C LEU A 9 3.36 4.54 -12.46
N ASN A 10 3.66 5.84 -12.48
CA ASN A 10 4.67 6.49 -13.29
C ASN A 10 5.01 7.86 -12.66
N HIS A 11 5.79 8.70 -13.34
CA HIS A 11 6.20 10.00 -12.79
C HIS A 11 5.06 11.04 -12.70
N GLU A 12 3.90 10.77 -13.28
CA GLU A 12 2.76 11.70 -13.38
C GLU A 12 1.54 11.20 -12.58
N GLU A 13 1.47 9.91 -12.25
CA GLU A 13 0.32 9.27 -11.63
C GLU A 13 0.67 8.63 -10.28
N ILE A 14 0.12 9.23 -9.21
CA ILE A 14 0.24 8.76 -7.83
C ILE A 14 -1.12 8.30 -7.35
N VAL A 15 -1.18 7.08 -6.82
CA VAL A 15 -2.36 6.48 -6.22
C VAL A 15 -2.19 6.46 -4.71
N THR A 16 -3.23 6.88 -3.99
CA THR A 16 -3.33 6.69 -2.53
C THR A 16 -4.64 5.96 -2.23
N MET A 17 -4.56 4.87 -1.49
CA MET A 17 -5.70 4.09 -1.06
C MET A 17 -5.54 3.58 0.37
N GLU A 18 -6.65 3.17 0.97
CA GLU A 18 -6.65 2.51 2.27
C GLU A 18 -6.72 0.99 2.06
N MET A 19 -5.94 0.27 2.85
CA MET A 19 -5.99 -1.19 2.92
C MET A 19 -6.02 -1.65 4.37
N THR A 20 -6.68 -2.76 4.62
CA THR A 20 -6.70 -3.39 5.94
C THR A 20 -5.92 -4.69 5.89
N SER A 21 -5.03 -4.88 6.86
CA SER A 21 -4.27 -6.13 7.04
C SER A 21 -4.41 -6.60 8.48
N ASP A 22 -4.54 -7.90 8.72
CA ASP A 22 -4.52 -8.49 10.06
C ASP A 22 -3.08 -8.60 10.62
N LYS A 23 -2.07 -8.28 9.81
CA LYS A 23 -0.65 -8.34 10.16
C LYS A 23 -0.21 -7.05 10.88
N ASP A 24 0.49 -7.24 11.98
CA ASP A 24 1.18 -6.16 12.70
C ASP A 24 2.61 -5.95 12.19
N ASP A 25 3.20 -6.97 11.57
CA ASP A 25 4.51 -6.88 10.93
C ASP A 25 4.39 -6.10 9.62
N ILE A 26 5.08 -4.96 9.56
CA ILE A 26 5.10 -4.08 8.38
C ILE A 26 5.66 -4.78 7.14
N ILE A 27 6.57 -5.76 7.31
CA ILE A 27 7.14 -6.51 6.19
C ILE A 27 6.04 -7.34 5.53
N VAL A 28 5.29 -8.09 6.33
CA VAL A 28 4.19 -8.94 5.83
C VAL A 28 3.05 -8.08 5.28
N ALA A 29 2.72 -6.96 5.94
CA ALA A 29 1.73 -6.02 5.42
C ALA A 29 2.16 -5.38 4.08
N THR A 30 3.47 -5.23 3.85
CA THR A 30 4.02 -4.74 2.58
C THR A 30 3.89 -5.78 1.48
N GLU A 31 4.10 -7.06 1.77
CA GLU A 31 3.84 -8.15 0.81
C GLU A 31 2.36 -8.15 0.39
N GLU A 32 1.43 -8.07 1.34
CA GLU A 32 0.00 -7.95 1.06
C GLU A 32 -0.34 -6.68 0.25
N ALA A 33 0.39 -5.57 0.47
CA ALA A 33 0.20 -4.36 -0.30
C ALA A 33 0.60 -4.54 -1.77
N PHE A 34 1.66 -5.29 -2.05
CA PHE A 34 2.03 -5.64 -3.42
C PHE A 34 0.99 -6.53 -4.08
N ASP A 35 0.44 -7.51 -3.35
CA ASP A 35 -0.67 -8.34 -3.85
C ASP A 35 -1.90 -7.51 -4.21
N VAL A 36 -2.21 -6.49 -3.40
CA VAL A 36 -3.30 -5.53 -3.67
C VAL A 36 -3.01 -4.74 -4.96
N ILE A 37 -1.80 -4.21 -5.13
CA ILE A 37 -1.42 -3.48 -6.34
C ILE A 37 -1.48 -4.41 -7.57
N GLU A 38 -0.97 -5.64 -7.46
CA GLU A 38 -1.01 -6.62 -8.54
C GLU A 38 -2.44 -6.92 -8.98
N LYS A 39 -3.35 -7.11 -8.02
CA LYS A 39 -4.74 -7.43 -8.29
C LYS A 39 -5.49 -6.27 -8.97
N GLU A 40 -5.23 -5.03 -8.55
CA GLU A 40 -5.93 -3.84 -9.04
C GLU A 40 -5.34 -3.28 -10.35
N TYR A 41 -4.00 -3.36 -10.50
CA TYR A 41 -3.26 -2.70 -11.59
C TYR A 41 -2.45 -3.65 -12.47
N GLY A 42 -2.35 -4.93 -12.10
CA GLY A 42 -1.63 -5.97 -12.83
C GLY A 42 -0.17 -6.13 -12.39
N ALA A 43 0.35 -7.35 -12.55
CA ALA A 43 1.71 -7.72 -12.13
C ALA A 43 2.82 -6.84 -12.75
N ASN A 44 2.60 -6.36 -13.98
CA ASN A 44 3.58 -5.50 -14.65
C ASN A 44 3.74 -4.14 -13.94
N VAL A 45 2.70 -3.64 -13.27
CA VAL A 45 2.80 -2.40 -12.51
C VAL A 45 3.68 -2.58 -11.28
N VAL A 46 3.50 -3.69 -10.54
CA VAL A 46 4.30 -3.98 -9.33
C VAL A 46 5.79 -3.99 -9.64
N LEU A 47 6.19 -4.60 -10.76
CA LEU A 47 7.59 -4.67 -11.19
C LEU A 47 8.19 -3.31 -11.57
N ASN A 48 7.35 -2.31 -11.89
CA ASN A 48 7.77 -1.02 -12.45
C ASN A 48 7.39 0.17 -11.57
N LEU A 49 7.00 -0.05 -10.31
CA LEU A 49 6.68 1.04 -9.38
C LEU A 49 7.86 2.00 -9.23
N VAL A 50 7.59 3.30 -9.41
CA VAL A 50 8.61 4.34 -9.27
C VAL A 50 8.75 4.77 -7.81
N ALA A 51 7.67 4.67 -7.04
CA ALA A 51 7.63 4.95 -5.62
C ALA A 51 6.59 4.08 -4.92
N PHE A 52 6.87 3.75 -3.67
CA PHE A 52 5.99 2.98 -2.81
C PHE A 52 6.14 3.46 -1.36
N ASN A 53 5.01 3.58 -0.66
CA ASN A 53 4.95 3.87 0.76
C ASN A 53 3.74 3.17 1.38
N LEU A 54 3.96 2.51 2.51
CA LEU A 54 2.92 1.90 3.32
C LEU A 54 3.01 2.48 4.72
N LEU A 55 1.97 3.21 5.14
CA LEU A 55 1.91 3.84 6.44
C LEU A 55 0.85 3.15 7.30
N LYS A 56 1.26 2.59 8.43
CA LYS A 56 0.30 2.13 9.44
C LYS A 56 -0.48 3.33 9.98
N VAL A 57 -1.80 3.27 9.88
CA VAL A 57 -2.70 4.25 10.45
C VAL A 57 -3.15 3.69 11.78
N ASP A 58 -2.47 4.08 12.86
CA ASP A 58 -2.99 3.83 14.19
C ASP A 58 -4.32 4.58 14.31
N ALA A 59 -5.39 3.87 14.64
CA ALA A 59 -6.65 4.47 15.02
C ALA A 59 -6.51 5.14 16.41
N THR A 60 -5.55 6.04 16.58
CA THR A 60 -5.54 6.97 17.72
C THR A 60 -6.38 8.18 17.35
N ASN A 61 -7.69 7.97 17.25
CA ASN A 61 -8.59 9.03 17.69
C ASN A 61 -8.43 9.09 19.21
N LYS A 62 -7.51 9.93 19.67
CA LYS A 62 -7.65 10.56 20.98
C LYS A 62 -8.94 11.38 20.95
N GLN A 63 -9.98 10.86 21.60
CA GLN A 63 -10.80 11.58 22.58
C GLN A 63 -11.69 10.62 23.34
#